data_AF-A0A2V6E1L4-F1
#
_entry.id   AF-A0A2V6E1L4-F1
#
_cell.length_a   1.000
_cell.length_b   1.000
_cell.length_c   1.000
_cell.angle_alpha   90.00
_cell.angle_beta   90.00
_cell.angle_gamma   90.00
#
_symmetry.space_group_name_H-M   'P 1'
#
loop_
_entity.id
_entity.type
_entity.pdbx_description
1 polymer ?
#
loop_
_entity_poly.entity_id
_entity_poly.type
_entity_poly.pdbx_seq_one_letter_code
_entity_poly.pdbx_strand_id
1 'polypeptide(L)'
;MDFGLLQKPLLHVFGHDVSFLGIVAFVIWFSIGVFAARALQSDVFRRFLSRFKIETNLIAILTTILSLAALAFFTVNAVNAAGVPLSWNAPLPGVTLSLFQIFLLIALLIAVFWISSRTKRFLFNRFLAKSGLDRSLQYAIAQIVSNVVLIVGIFIVLDNAGIHLGA
;
A
#
# COMPACT_ATOMS: atom_id res chain seq x y z
N MET A 1 15.45 38.16 14.72
CA MET A 1 15.75 37.01 13.84
C MET A 1 15.01 37.27 12.54
N ASP A 2 15.72 37.60 11.47
CA ASP A 2 15.11 37.91 10.18
C ASP A 2 14.86 36.61 9.41
N PHE A 3 13.65 36.06 9.52
CA PHE A 3 13.27 34.78 8.92
C PHE A 3 13.19 34.83 7.38
N GLY A 4 13.32 36.03 6.77
CA GLY A 4 13.26 36.22 5.33
C GLY A 4 14.37 35.52 4.55
N LEU A 5 15.55 35.31 5.13
CA LEU A 5 16.65 34.57 4.49
C LEU A 5 16.37 33.07 4.33
N LEU A 6 15.52 32.49 5.20
CA LEU A 6 15.16 31.07 5.17
C LEU A 6 14.08 30.76 4.11
N GLN A 7 13.30 31.77 3.71
CA GLN A 7 12.29 31.69 2.65
C GLN A 7 12.80 32.06 1.26
N LYS A 8 14.01 32.63 1.15
CA LYS A 8 14.59 32.94 -0.16
C LYS A 8 14.76 31.67 -0.99
N PRO A 9 14.42 31.71 -2.29
CA PRO A 9 14.57 30.57 -3.19
C PRO A 9 16.05 30.20 -3.30
N LEU A 10 16.37 28.96 -2.95
CA LEU A 10 17.74 28.42 -2.99
C LEU A 10 17.97 27.54 -4.22
N LEU A 11 16.94 26.84 -4.66
CA LEU A 11 16.98 25.96 -5.82
C LEU A 11 15.74 26.19 -6.67
N HIS A 12 15.93 26.37 -7.97
CA HIS A 12 14.83 26.41 -8.93
C HIS A 12 14.75 25.05 -9.62
N VAL A 13 13.75 24.25 -9.28
CA VAL A 13 13.61 22.86 -9.73
C VAL A 13 12.22 22.69 -10.33
N PHE A 14 12.15 22.24 -11.59
CA PHE A 14 10.88 22.05 -12.33
C PHE A 14 9.97 23.31 -12.38
N GLY A 15 10.54 24.51 -12.46
CA GLY A 15 9.76 25.76 -12.50
C GLY A 15 9.21 26.20 -11.14
N HIS A 16 9.60 25.52 -10.05
CA HIS A 16 9.19 25.82 -8.69
C HIS A 16 10.39 26.24 -7.84
N ASP A 17 10.15 27.25 -7.01
CA ASP A 17 11.13 27.82 -6.08
C ASP A 17 11.16 27.00 -4.80
N VAL A 18 12.25 26.25 -4.62
CA VAL A 18 12.51 25.45 -3.42
C VAL A 18 13.35 26.30 -2.46
N SER A 19 12.77 26.59 -1.29
CA SER A 19 13.43 27.33 -0.20
C SER A 19 14.24 26.41 0.71
N PHE A 20 15.12 26.97 1.55
CA PHE A 20 15.84 26.20 2.58
C PHE A 20 14.87 25.45 3.49
N LEU A 21 13.80 26.14 3.91
CA LEU A 21 12.76 25.55 4.75
C LEU A 21 12.04 24.41 4.04
N GLY A 22 11.83 24.51 2.73
CA GLY A 22 11.26 23.42 1.93
C GLY A 22 12.13 22.17 1.95
N ILE A 23 13.46 22.31 1.83
CA ILE A 23 14.40 21.17 1.90
C ILE A 23 14.37 20.55 3.29
N VAL A 24 14.38 21.36 4.35
CA VAL A 24 14.30 20.86 5.73
C VAL A 24 12.98 20.13 5.96
N ALA A 25 11.86 20.68 5.49
CA ALA A 25 10.55 20.04 5.58
C ALA A 25 10.52 18.71 4.81
N PHE A 26 11.10 18.65 3.62
CA PHE A 26 11.25 17.41 2.85
C PHE A 26 11.98 16.34 3.66
N VAL A 27 13.14 16.67 4.22
CA VAL A 27 13.96 15.73 4.99
C VAL A 27 13.21 15.22 6.22
N ILE A 28 12.48 16.10 6.92
CA ILE A 28 11.67 15.71 8.09
C ILE A 28 10.57 14.74 7.68
N TRP A 29 9.73 15.10 6.69
CA TRP A 29 8.62 14.27 6.24
C TRP A 29 9.08 12.93 5.68
N PHE A 30 10.15 12.93 4.90
CA PHE A 30 10.73 11.70 4.35
C PHE A 30 11.29 10.81 5.46
N SER A 31 12.00 11.38 6.44
CA SER A 31 12.54 10.62 7.58
C SER A 31 11.42 10.01 8.43
N ILE A 32 10.33 10.75 8.66
CA ILE A 32 9.14 10.22 9.34
C ILE A 32 8.55 9.06 8.53
N GLY A 33 8.49 9.18 7.20
CA GLY A 33 8.03 8.10 6.32
C GLY A 33 8.85 6.83 6.44
N VAL A 34 10.18 6.95 6.41
CA VAL A 34 11.09 5.81 6.59
C VAL A 34 10.92 5.19 7.98
N PHE A 35 10.82 6.03 9.01
CA PHE A 35 10.61 5.54 10.38
C PHE A 35 9.26 4.82 10.54
N ALA A 36 8.18 5.38 9.99
CA ALA A 36 6.86 4.79 9.99
C ALA A 36 6.84 3.45 9.23
N ALA A 37 7.46 3.38 8.05
CA ALA A 37 7.59 2.15 7.28
C ALA A 37 8.33 1.07 8.08
N ARG A 38 9.41 1.44 8.78
CA ARG A 38 10.18 0.54 9.63
C ARG A 38 9.39 0.08 10.86
N ALA A 39 8.61 0.98 11.46
CA ALA A 39 7.71 0.65 12.57
C ALA A 39 6.62 -0.34 12.15
N LEU A 40 6.04 -0.18 10.96
CA LEU A 40 5.07 -1.12 10.37
C LEU A 40 5.67 -2.50 10.09
N GLN A 41 6.95 -2.56 9.73
CA GLN A 41 7.66 -3.83 9.50
C GLN A 41 8.15 -4.50 10.80
N SER A 42 8.07 -3.82 11.94
CA SER A 42 8.58 -4.33 13.21
C SER A 42 7.86 -5.57 13.73
N ASP A 43 8.58 -6.40 14.49
CA ASP A 43 7.99 -7.58 15.15
C ASP A 43 6.89 -7.22 16.13
N VAL A 44 6.92 -6.02 16.72
CA VAL A 44 5.87 -5.51 17.61
C VAL A 44 4.55 -5.36 16.85
N PHE A 45 4.59 -4.74 15.66
CA PHE A 45 3.40 -4.57 14.83
C PHE A 45 2.89 -5.91 14.29
N ARG A 46 3.80 -6.82 13.89
CA ARG A 46 3.45 -8.20 13.50
C ARG A 46 2.78 -8.97 14.63
N ARG A 47 3.28 -8.85 15.86
CA ARG A 47 2.67 -9.44 17.06
C ARG A 47 1.29 -8.84 17.34
N PHE A 48 1.13 -7.53 17.19
CA PHE A 48 -0.17 -6.88 17.33
C PHE A 48 -1.20 -7.44 16.33
N LEU A 49 -0.81 -7.57 15.06
CA LEU A 49 -1.67 -8.16 14.01
C LEU A 49 -1.99 -9.64 14.27
N SER A 50 -1.05 -10.41 14.82
CA SER A 50 -1.29 -11.83 15.15
C SER A 50 -2.38 -12.04 16.20
N ARG A 51 -2.64 -11.05 17.08
CA ARG A 51 -3.74 -11.11 18.06
C ARG A 51 -5.12 -11.20 17.38
N PHE A 52 -5.23 -10.75 16.13
CA PHE A 52 -6.45 -10.82 15.33
C PHE A 52 -6.65 -12.19 14.64
N LYS A 53 -5.90 -13.23 15.04
CA LYS A 53 -5.93 -14.59 14.44
C LYS A 53 -5.63 -14.60 12.94
N ILE A 54 -4.88 -13.61 12.46
CA ILE A 54 -4.45 -13.48 11.07
C ILE A 54 -3.29 -14.45 10.78
N GLU A 55 -3.23 -15.00 9.56
CA GLU A 55 -2.14 -15.88 9.11
C GLU A 55 -0.81 -15.12 9.01
N THR A 56 0.30 -15.76 9.40
CA THR A 56 1.64 -15.16 9.36
C THR A 56 2.02 -14.68 7.95
N ASN A 57 1.64 -15.43 6.91
CA ASN A 57 1.85 -15.03 5.52
C ASN A 57 1.08 -13.75 5.16
N LEU A 58 -0.17 -13.63 5.64
CA LEU A 58 -0.96 -12.43 5.42
C LEU A 58 -0.39 -11.24 6.18
N ILE A 59 0.09 -11.43 7.41
CA ILE A 59 0.77 -10.38 8.19
C ILE A 59 2.00 -9.87 7.43
N ALA A 60 2.81 -10.76 6.87
CA ALA A 60 3.97 -10.38 6.08
C ALA A 60 3.57 -9.53 4.86
N ILE A 61 2.59 -9.98 4.07
CA ILE A 61 2.09 -9.23 2.90
C ILE A 61 1.52 -7.88 3.32
N LEU A 62 0.66 -7.85 4.33
CA LEU A 62 -0.01 -6.66 4.83
C LEU A 62 1.00 -5.61 5.31
N THR A 63 1.99 -6.03 6.10
CA THR A 63 3.04 -5.11 6.59
C THR A 63 3.92 -4.58 5.46
N THR A 64 4.27 -5.41 4.47
CA THR A 64 5.02 -4.95 3.29
C THR A 64 4.24 -3.90 2.52
N ILE A 65 2.97 -4.15 2.20
CA ILE A 65 2.17 -3.21 1.41
C ILE A 65 1.90 -1.92 2.20
N LEU A 66 1.55 -2.01 3.49
CA LEU A 66 1.38 -0.83 4.35
C LEU A 66 2.66 0.00 4.45
N SER A 67 3.82 -0.65 4.55
CA SER A 67 5.10 0.06 4.58
C SER A 67 5.40 0.78 3.27
N LEU A 68 5.06 0.17 2.13
CA LEU A 68 5.19 0.78 0.81
C LEU A 68 4.23 1.98 0.66
N ALA A 69 2.98 1.82 1.11
CA ALA A 69 1.99 2.89 1.14
C ALA A 69 2.43 4.06 2.02
N ALA A 70 2.97 3.78 3.21
CA ALA A 70 3.52 4.80 4.09
C ALA A 70 4.67 5.55 3.40
N LEU A 71 5.64 4.85 2.81
CA LEU A 71 6.73 5.49 2.08
C LEU A 71 6.23 6.39 0.96
N ALA A 72 5.32 5.90 0.12
CA ALA A 72 4.74 6.70 -0.96
C ALA A 72 4.03 7.95 -0.41
N PHE A 73 3.26 7.81 0.68
CA PHE A 73 2.44 8.88 1.22
C PHE A 73 3.32 9.99 1.77
N PHE A 74 4.29 9.60 2.60
CA PHE A 74 5.24 10.52 3.20
C PHE A 74 6.17 11.15 2.16
N THR A 75 6.53 10.43 1.09
CA THR A 75 7.32 10.99 -0.02
C THR A 75 6.53 12.08 -0.75
N VAL A 76 5.26 11.86 -1.05
CA VAL A 76 4.41 12.85 -1.72
C VAL A 76 4.24 14.09 -0.84
N ASN A 77 3.98 13.90 0.46
CA ASN A 77 3.90 15.01 1.40
C ASN A 77 5.23 15.74 1.55
N ALA A 78 6.36 15.04 1.53
CA ALA A 78 7.69 15.63 1.58
C ALA A 78 7.94 16.53 0.37
N VAL A 79 7.59 16.07 -0.85
CA VAL A 79 7.74 16.86 -2.08
C VAL A 79 6.81 18.08 -2.07
N ASN A 80 5.57 17.92 -1.61
CA ASN A 80 4.65 19.04 -1.47
C ASN A 80 5.17 20.09 -0.47
N ALA A 81 5.68 19.62 0.68
CA ALA A 81 6.31 20.48 1.67
C ALA A 81 7.60 21.15 1.19
N ALA A 82 8.27 20.59 0.18
CA ALA A 82 9.43 21.19 -0.47
C ALA A 82 9.08 22.39 -1.37
N GLY A 83 7.80 22.63 -1.63
CA GLY A 83 7.31 23.71 -2.50
C GLY A 83 7.01 23.27 -3.93
N VAL A 84 7.03 21.96 -4.22
CA VAL A 84 6.60 21.41 -5.52
C VAL A 84 5.19 20.85 -5.36
N PRO A 85 4.15 21.56 -5.83
CA PRO A 85 2.76 21.17 -5.62
C PRO A 85 2.40 19.94 -6.47
N LEU A 86 2.56 18.76 -5.89
CA LEU A 86 2.03 17.52 -6.45
C LEU A 86 0.57 17.38 -6.02
N SER A 87 -0.34 17.62 -6.95
CA SER A 87 -1.77 17.37 -6.73
C SER A 87 -2.02 15.87 -6.66
N TRP A 88 -2.72 15.44 -5.60
CA TRP A 88 -3.13 14.04 -5.41
C TRP A 88 -4.04 13.51 -6.51
N ASN A 89 -4.77 14.42 -7.16
CA ASN A 89 -5.73 14.10 -8.21
C ASN A 89 -5.17 14.34 -9.62
N ALA A 90 -3.97 14.91 -9.73
CA ALA A 90 -3.33 15.06 -11.03
C ALA A 90 -2.75 13.71 -11.50
N PRO A 91 -2.89 13.37 -12.80
CA PRO A 91 -2.18 12.24 -13.39
C PRO A 91 -0.67 12.45 -13.26
N LEU A 92 0.05 11.39 -12.94
CA LEU A 92 1.51 11.45 -12.92
C LEU A 92 2.08 11.55 -14.34
N PRO A 93 3.13 12.34 -14.59
CA PRO A 93 3.80 12.36 -15.88
C PRO A 93 4.26 10.93 -16.26
N GLY A 94 3.72 10.39 -17.36
CA GLY A 94 4.02 9.03 -17.83
C GLY A 94 3.07 7.92 -17.35
N VAL A 95 2.10 8.22 -16.47
CA VAL A 95 1.06 7.26 -16.03
C VAL A 95 -0.29 7.98 -16.00
N THR A 96 -1.32 7.43 -16.64
CA THR A 96 -2.69 8.01 -16.64
C THR A 96 -3.37 7.99 -15.26
N LEU A 97 -2.73 7.37 -14.27
CA LEU A 97 -3.24 7.22 -12.90
C LEU A 97 -2.83 8.40 -12.02
N SER A 98 -3.79 8.90 -11.24
CA SER A 98 -3.52 9.86 -10.18
C SER A 98 -2.86 9.21 -8.96
N LEU A 99 -2.18 9.99 -8.13
CA LEU A 99 -1.63 9.48 -6.85
C LEU A 99 -2.72 8.85 -5.99
N PHE A 100 -3.89 9.48 -5.94
CA PHE A 100 -5.04 8.94 -5.23
C PHE A 100 -5.44 7.56 -5.75
N GLN A 101 -5.49 7.38 -7.07
CA GLN A 101 -5.78 6.08 -7.70
C GLN A 101 -4.70 5.03 -7.39
N ILE A 102 -3.42 5.41 -7.33
CA ILE A 102 -2.33 4.51 -6.93
C ILE A 102 -2.53 4.06 -5.47
N PHE A 103 -2.88 4.97 -4.58
CA PHE A 103 -3.20 4.63 -3.19
C PHE A 103 -4.43 3.73 -3.07
N LEU A 104 -5.47 4.04 -3.85
CA LEU A 104 -6.69 3.24 -3.91
C LEU A 104 -6.41 1.84 -4.45
N LEU A 105 -5.59 1.70 -5.51
CA LEU A 105 -5.12 0.43 -6.04
C LEU A 105 -4.41 -0.38 -4.95
N ILE A 106 -3.47 0.25 -4.23
CA ILE A 106 -2.74 -0.40 -3.13
C ILE A 106 -3.70 -0.88 -2.03
N ALA A 107 -4.67 -0.06 -1.64
CA ALA A 107 -5.68 -0.41 -0.64
C ALA A 107 -6.60 -1.55 -1.11
N LEU A 108 -7.03 -1.53 -2.36
CA LEU A 108 -7.83 -2.57 -2.98
C LEU A 108 -7.04 -3.89 -3.09
N LEU A 109 -5.75 -3.85 -3.41
CA LEU A 109 -4.90 -5.04 -3.42
C LEU A 109 -4.84 -5.65 -2.01
N ILE A 110 -4.64 -4.83 -0.97
CA ILE A 110 -4.70 -5.30 0.43
C ILE A 110 -6.03 -5.99 0.72
N ALA A 111 -7.15 -5.37 0.33
CA ALA A 111 -8.48 -5.91 0.56
C ALA A 111 -8.68 -7.27 -0.12
N VAL A 112 -8.20 -7.42 -1.35
CA VAL A 112 -8.28 -8.69 -2.09
C VAL A 112 -7.43 -9.78 -1.46
N PHE A 113 -6.18 -9.48 -1.10
CA PHE A 113 -5.34 -10.46 -0.40
C PHE A 113 -5.96 -10.88 0.93
N TRP A 114 -6.61 -9.94 1.62
CA TRP A 114 -7.32 -10.23 2.87
C TRP A 114 -8.54 -11.13 2.66
N ILE A 115 -9.35 -10.85 1.64
CA ILE A 115 -10.50 -11.68 1.26
C ILE A 115 -10.06 -13.07 0.82
N SER A 116 -9.01 -13.19 0.01
CA SER A 116 -8.47 -14.48 -0.45
C SER A 116 -8.06 -15.38 0.72
N SER A 117 -7.26 -14.86 1.67
CA SER A 117 -6.84 -15.64 2.85
C SER A 117 -8.03 -16.03 3.74
N ARG A 118 -9.00 -15.13 3.95
CA ARG A 118 -10.20 -15.43 4.73
C ARG A 118 -11.06 -16.51 4.06
N THR A 119 -11.13 -16.50 2.73
CA THR A 119 -11.88 -17.49 1.95
C THR A 119 -11.28 -18.88 2.09
N LYS A 120 -9.95 -19.02 2.04
CA LYS A 120 -9.25 -20.30 2.25
C LYS A 120 -9.62 -20.93 3.60
N ARG A 121 -9.57 -20.14 4.70
CA ARG A 121 -9.94 -20.62 6.04
C ARG A 121 -11.42 -20.97 6.17
N PHE A 122 -12.30 -20.16 5.57
CA PHE A 122 -13.73 -20.42 5.60
C PHE A 122 -14.08 -21.70 4.85
N LEU A 123 -13.48 -21.93 3.67
CA LEU A 123 -13.69 -23.13 2.88
C LEU A 123 -13.21 -24.39 3.62
N PHE A 124 -12.03 -24.30 4.24
CA PHE A 124 -11.44 -25.42 4.99
C PHE A 124 -12.28 -25.80 6.23
N ASN A 125 -12.64 -24.82 7.06
CA ASN A 125 -13.35 -25.07 8.32
C ASN A 125 -14.82 -25.42 8.15
N ARG A 126 -15.49 -24.91 7.11
CA ARG A 126 -16.97 -25.00 7.01
C ARG A 126 -17.45 -26.01 5.99
N PHE A 127 -16.78 -26.10 4.84
CA PHE A 127 -17.17 -27.01 3.76
C PHE A 127 -16.36 -28.30 3.83
N LEU A 128 -15.04 -28.21 3.70
CA LEU A 128 -14.18 -29.38 3.53
C LEU A 128 -14.12 -30.27 4.79
N ALA A 129 -14.04 -29.67 5.98
CA ALA A 129 -14.04 -30.42 7.24
C ALA A 129 -15.33 -31.23 7.48
N LYS A 130 -16.45 -30.88 6.83
CA LYS A 130 -17.73 -31.59 6.94
C LYS A 130 -17.98 -32.60 5.81
N SER A 131 -17.18 -32.56 4.74
CA SER A 131 -17.41 -33.39 3.54
C SER A 131 -16.86 -34.82 3.63
N GLY A 132 -16.10 -35.16 4.68
CA GLY A 132 -15.47 -36.49 4.80
C GLY A 132 -14.39 -36.78 3.75
N LEU A 133 -13.95 -35.76 3.00
CA LEU A 133 -12.92 -35.86 1.97
C LEU A 133 -11.54 -36.13 2.57
N ASP A 134 -10.70 -36.85 1.84
CA ASP A 134 -9.32 -37.11 2.24
C ASP A 134 -8.53 -35.79 2.37
N ARG A 135 -7.63 -35.72 3.36
CA ARG A 135 -6.99 -34.45 3.79
C ARG A 135 -6.13 -33.83 2.68
N SER A 136 -5.60 -34.67 1.79
CA SER A 136 -4.88 -34.30 0.57
C SER A 136 -5.76 -33.52 -0.41
N LEU A 137 -6.96 -34.04 -0.71
CA LEU A 137 -7.97 -33.42 -1.57
C LEU A 137 -8.48 -32.12 -0.99
N GLN A 138 -8.73 -32.07 0.32
CA GLN A 138 -9.15 -30.83 0.98
C GLN A 138 -8.11 -29.72 0.83
N TYR A 139 -6.83 -30.05 0.96
CA TYR A 139 -5.76 -29.08 0.78
C TYR A 139 -5.68 -28.59 -0.68
N ALA A 140 -5.75 -29.52 -1.64
CA ALA A 140 -5.71 -29.18 -3.06
C ALA A 140 -6.87 -28.25 -3.47
N ILE A 141 -8.10 -28.56 -3.05
CA ILE A 141 -9.28 -27.74 -3.35
C ILE A 141 -9.17 -26.36 -2.72
N ALA A 142 -8.76 -26.28 -1.45
CA ALA A 142 -8.58 -25.00 -0.77
C ALA A 142 -7.50 -24.13 -1.44
N GLN A 143 -6.42 -24.76 -1.93
CA GLN A 143 -5.36 -24.07 -2.67
C GLN A 143 -5.87 -23.51 -4.00
N ILE A 144 -6.60 -24.32 -4.80
CA ILE A 144 -7.17 -23.89 -6.08
C ILE A 144 -8.15 -22.73 -5.89
N VAL A 145 -9.09 -22.85 -4.95
CA VAL A 145 -10.08 -21.79 -4.69
C VAL A 145 -9.40 -20.52 -4.21
N SER A 146 -8.39 -20.61 -3.33
CA SER A 146 -7.62 -19.44 -2.89
C SER A 146 -6.94 -18.73 -4.06
N ASN A 147 -6.34 -19.49 -4.99
CA ASN A 147 -5.68 -18.93 -6.16
C ASN A 147 -6.68 -18.27 -7.12
N VAL A 148 -7.84 -18.90 -7.36
CA VAL A 148 -8.90 -18.32 -8.20
C VAL A 148 -9.41 -17.00 -7.62
N VAL A 149 -9.70 -16.97 -6.31
CA VAL A 149 -10.13 -15.74 -5.63
C VAL A 149 -9.07 -14.66 -5.70
N LEU A 150 -7.79 -15.02 -5.60
CA LEU A 150 -6.68 -14.09 -5.72
C LEU A 150 -6.58 -13.51 -7.13
N ILE A 151 -6.65 -14.35 -8.16
CA ILE A 151 -6.59 -13.92 -9.56
C ILE A 151 -7.77 -13.00 -9.88
N VAL A 152 -9.00 -13.45 -9.60
CA VAL A 152 -10.23 -12.66 -9.84
C VAL A 152 -10.19 -11.34 -9.07
N GLY A 153 -9.75 -11.37 -7.81
CA GLY A 153 -9.61 -10.15 -7.02
C GLY A 153 -8.60 -9.18 -7.64
N ILE A 154 -7.44 -9.64 -8.10
CA ILE A 154 -6.46 -8.79 -8.78
C ILE A 154 -7.07 -8.13 -10.03
N PHE A 155 -7.81 -8.87 -10.84
CA PHE A 155 -8.50 -8.31 -12.01
C PHE A 155 -9.48 -7.19 -11.62
N ILE A 156 -10.31 -7.41 -10.59
CA ILE A 156 -11.25 -6.40 -10.08
C ILE A 156 -10.49 -5.16 -9.59
N VAL A 157 -9.37 -5.34 -8.89
CA VAL A 157 -8.57 -4.25 -8.35
C VAL A 157 -7.95 -3.41 -9.46
N LEU A 158 -7.40 -4.06 -10.49
CA LEU A 158 -6.81 -3.40 -11.64
C LEU A 158 -7.86 -2.60 -12.42
N ASP A 159 -9.04 -3.17 -12.64
CA ASP A 159 -10.14 -2.50 -13.34
C ASP A 159 -10.68 -1.30 -12.54
N ASN A 160 -10.86 -1.44 -11.22
CA ASN A 160 -11.29 -0.34 -10.34
C ASN A 160 -10.23 0.77 -10.20
N ALA A 161 -8.96 0.46 -10.41
CA ALA A 161 -7.91 1.45 -10.44
C ALA A 161 -7.85 2.23 -11.76
N GLY A 162 -8.70 1.93 -12.74
CA GLY A 162 -8.69 2.59 -14.05
C GLY A 162 -7.69 1.98 -15.03
N ILE A 163 -7.10 0.82 -14.71
CA ILE A 163 -6.40 -0.01 -15.69
C ILE A 163 -7.48 -0.86 -16.36
N HIS A 164 -8.07 -0.33 -17.43
CA HIS A 164 -9.01 -1.09 -18.24
C HIS A 164 -8.26 -2.26 -18.89
N LEU A 165 -8.48 -3.46 -18.36
CA LEU A 165 -8.00 -4.72 -18.92
C LEU A 165 -8.91 -5.22 -20.05
N GLY A 166 -10.01 -4.51 -20.31
CA GLY A 166 -10.80 -4.63 -21.53
C GLY A 166 -10.30 -3.63 -22.57
N ALA A 167 -9.86 -4.15 -23.71
CA ALA A 167 -9.75 -3.38 -24.95
C ALA A 167 -11.13 -2.88 -25.41
#